data_AF-A0AAU8SZ41-F1
#
_entry.id   AF-A0AAU8SZ41-F1
#
_cell.length_a   1.000
_cell.length_b   1.000
_cell.length_c   1.000
_cell.angle_alpha   90.00
_cell.angle_beta   90.00
_cell.angle_gamma   90.00
#
_symmetry.space_group_name_H-M   'P 1'
#
loop_
_entity.id
_entity.type
_entity.pdbx_description
1 polymer ?
#
loop_
_entity_poly.entity_id
_entity_poly.type
_entity_poly.pdbx_seq_one_letter_code
_entity_poly.pdbx_strand_id
1 'polypeptide(L)'
;MKKIILAALLACVSSAYAHSYNYGQPSSSNTYSGSTGQHYVNSYSRSDGTEVQGHYQTNPNNTKMDNWSTQGNQNPYTGQWGTKPAY
;
A
#
# COMPACT_ATOMS: atom_id res chain seq x y z
N MET A 1 16.43 -28.85 13.90
CA MET A 1 16.65 -28.89 12.44
C MET A 1 15.58 -28.03 11.77
N LYS A 2 16.01 -27.05 10.97
CA LYS A 2 15.19 -26.01 10.31
C LYS A 2 14.14 -26.62 9.38
N LYS A 3 12.88 -26.18 9.47
CA LYS A 3 11.88 -26.36 8.40
C LYS A 3 11.68 -25.00 7.74
N ILE A 4 12.44 -24.78 6.67
CA ILE A 4 12.28 -23.63 5.77
C ILE A 4 11.16 -24.03 4.80
N ILE A 5 9.98 -23.42 4.95
CA ILE A 5 8.92 -23.56 3.96
C ILE A 5 9.20 -22.51 2.89
N LEU A 6 9.64 -22.99 1.73
CA LEU A 6 9.63 -22.24 0.47
C LEU A 6 8.19 -21.80 0.18
N ALA A 7 7.98 -20.51 -0.06
CA ALA A 7 6.80 -20.03 -0.75
C ALA A 7 7.23 -19.39 -2.07
N ALA A 8 6.65 -19.91 -3.14
CA ALA A 8 7.09 -19.80 -4.51
C ALA A 8 7.01 -18.38 -5.09
N LEU A 9 7.99 -18.08 -5.95
CA LEU A 9 7.90 -17.05 -6.97
C LEU A 9 6.78 -17.42 -7.95
N LEU A 10 5.74 -16.58 -8.03
CA LEU A 10 4.78 -16.62 -9.13
C LEU A 10 4.95 -15.34 -9.96
N ALA A 11 5.73 -15.47 -11.03
CA ALA A 11 5.76 -14.53 -12.13
C ALA A 11 4.53 -14.81 -13.02
N CYS A 12 3.60 -13.86 -13.09
CA CYS A 12 2.54 -13.89 -14.10
C CYS A 12 2.63 -12.62 -14.94
N VAL A 13 3.00 -12.84 -16.20
CA VAL A 13 2.90 -11.89 -17.31
C VAL A 13 1.45 -11.42 -17.39
N SER A 14 1.23 -10.11 -17.44
CA SER A 14 -0.05 -9.53 -17.82
C SER A 14 0.21 -8.25 -18.60
N SER A 15 -0.24 -8.31 -19.85
CA SER A 15 -0.22 -7.28 -20.88
C SER A 15 -0.71 -5.92 -20.40
N ALA A 16 -0.10 -4.88 -20.97
CA ALA A 16 -0.40 -3.48 -20.74
C ALA A 16 -1.91 -3.17 -20.79
N TYR A 17 -2.39 -2.49 -19.76
CA TYR A 17 -3.48 -1.54 -19.89
C TYR A 17 -2.97 -0.20 -19.37
N ALA A 18 -2.70 0.72 -20.28
CA ALA A 18 -2.57 2.12 -19.94
C ALA A 18 -3.94 2.59 -19.44
N HIS A 19 -4.08 2.73 -18.13
CA HIS A 19 -5.11 3.58 -17.54
C HIS A 19 -4.39 4.76 -16.92
N SER A 20 -4.47 5.90 -17.61
CA SER A 20 -4.09 7.20 -17.07
C SER A 20 -5.00 7.52 -15.88
N TYR A 21 -4.58 7.16 -14.67
CA TYR A 21 -5.18 7.70 -13.47
C TYR A 21 -4.68 9.13 -13.33
N ASN A 22 -5.48 10.06 -13.86
CA ASN A 22 -5.35 11.48 -13.63
C ASN A 22 -5.58 11.72 -12.13
N TYR A 23 -4.52 11.62 -11.33
CA TYR A 23 -4.50 12.18 -9.99
C TYR A 23 -4.54 13.68 -10.18
N GLY A 24 -5.76 14.24 -10.11
CA GLY A 24 -6.03 15.66 -10.30
C GLY A 24 -5.00 16.49 -9.54
N GLN A 25 -4.35 17.40 -10.26
CA GLN A 25 -3.48 18.39 -9.66
C GLN A 25 -4.36 19.43 -8.97
N PRO A 26 -4.33 19.60 -7.64
CA PRO A 26 -4.69 20.87 -7.06
C PRO A 26 -3.52 21.84 -7.26
N SER A 27 -3.66 22.69 -8.27
CA SER A 27 -2.92 23.94 -8.38
C SER A 27 -3.22 24.78 -7.14
N SER A 28 -2.39 24.65 -6.10
CA SER A 28 -2.43 25.54 -4.93
C SER A 28 -1.04 25.58 -4.32
N SER A 29 -0.26 26.54 -4.80
CA SER A 29 0.92 27.05 -4.13
C SER A 29 0.53 27.51 -2.72
N ASN A 30 0.79 26.68 -1.71
CA ASN A 30 0.95 27.16 -0.35
C ASN A 30 1.86 26.22 0.44
N THR A 31 2.98 26.78 0.88
CA THR A 31 4.00 26.14 1.70
C THR A 31 3.40 25.74 3.05
N TYR A 32 2.87 24.52 3.16
CA TYR A 32 2.59 23.86 4.42
C TYR A 32 3.33 22.54 4.43
N SER A 33 4.10 22.30 5.50
CA SER A 33 4.78 21.05 5.82
C SER A 33 3.93 19.86 5.38
N GLY A 34 4.29 19.29 4.22
CA GLY A 34 3.43 18.38 3.49
C GLY A 34 3.31 17.09 4.27
N SER A 35 2.17 16.88 4.91
CA SER A 35 1.75 15.52 5.22
C SER A 35 1.55 14.85 3.87
N THR A 36 2.60 14.18 3.38
CA THR A 36 2.45 13.16 2.35
C THR A 36 1.26 12.31 2.78
N GLY A 37 0.29 12.02 1.91
CA GLY A 37 -0.92 11.23 2.22
C GLY A 37 -0.65 9.78 2.65
N GLN A 38 0.58 9.52 3.06
CA GLN A 38 1.19 8.29 3.47
C GLN A 38 2.29 8.57 4.51
N HIS A 39 2.61 7.54 5.28
CA HIS A 39 3.74 7.55 6.22
C HIS A 39 4.44 6.19 6.21
N TYR A 40 5.70 6.21 6.64
CA TYR A 40 6.48 4.99 6.83
C TYR A 40 6.21 4.40 8.21
N VAL A 41 5.96 3.09 8.24
CA VAL A 41 5.85 2.29 9.45
C VAL A 41 7.15 1.55 9.62
N ASN A 42 7.79 1.71 10.79
CA ASN A 42 9.01 0.98 11.12
C ASN A 42 8.73 -0.52 11.24
N SER A 43 9.78 -1.34 11.06
CA SER A 43 9.68 -2.76 11.34
C SER A 43 9.40 -3.03 12.82
N TYR A 44 8.65 -4.08 13.13
CA TYR A 44 8.36 -4.49 14.50
C TYR A 44 8.10 -5.99 14.60
N SER A 45 8.30 -6.54 15.79
CA SER A 45 7.98 -7.93 16.12
C SER A 45 6.55 -8.03 16.66
N ARG A 46 5.76 -8.98 16.16
CA ARG A 46 4.43 -9.31 16.69
C ARG A 46 4.55 -10.23 17.91
N SER A 47 3.51 -10.26 18.75
CA SER A 47 3.45 -11.12 19.94
C SER A 47 3.50 -12.63 19.63
N ASP A 48 3.19 -13.02 18.40
CA ASP A 48 3.30 -14.40 17.89
C ASP A 48 4.71 -14.77 17.38
N GLY A 49 5.67 -13.84 17.47
CA GLY A 49 7.05 -14.01 17.00
C GLY A 49 7.26 -13.67 15.52
N THR A 50 6.23 -13.18 14.81
CA THR A 50 6.36 -12.77 13.40
C THR A 50 7.03 -11.40 13.27
N GLU A 51 8.10 -11.32 12.48
CA GLU A 51 8.77 -10.06 12.14
C GLU A 51 8.05 -9.35 10.99
N VAL A 52 7.73 -8.08 11.18
CA VAL A 52 7.10 -7.21 10.17
C VAL A 52 8.13 -6.26 9.62
N GLN A 53 8.37 -6.32 8.31
CA GLN A 53 9.25 -5.36 7.65
C GLN A 53 8.59 -3.98 7.61
N GLY A 54 9.42 -2.94 7.66
CA GLY A 54 8.93 -1.58 7.51
C GLY A 54 8.34 -1.35 6.11
N HIS A 55 7.29 -0.56 6.04
CA HIS A 55 6.51 -0.36 4.83
C HIS A 55 5.79 0.99 4.85
N TYR A 56 5.38 1.47 3.67
CA TYR A 56 4.53 2.65 3.56
C TYR A 56 3.06 2.26 3.64
N GLN A 57 2.26 3.12 4.26
CA GLN A 57 0.80 3.01 4.28
C GLN A 57 0.15 4.39 4.16
N THR A 58 -1.11 4.43 3.70
CA THR A 58 -1.93 5.65 3.68
C THR A 58 -2.12 6.21 5.09
N ASN A 59 -2.27 7.52 5.21
CA ASN A 59 -2.50 8.14 6.51
C ASN A 59 -3.85 7.71 7.10
N PRO A 60 -3.90 7.46 8.42
CA PRO A 60 -5.16 7.13 9.07
C PRO A 60 -6.11 8.33 8.98
N ASN A 61 -7.35 8.09 8.56
CA ASN A 61 -8.43 9.07 8.53
C ASN A 61 -9.78 8.37 8.83
N ASN A 62 -10.89 9.12 8.74
CA ASN A 62 -12.24 8.63 9.08
C ASN A 62 -12.91 7.82 7.95
N THR A 63 -12.23 7.56 6.85
CA THR A 63 -12.76 6.80 5.71
C THR A 63 -11.84 5.62 5.38
N LYS A 64 -12.40 4.63 4.69
CA LYS A 64 -11.61 3.53 4.12
C LYS A 64 -11.42 3.71 2.62
N MET A 65 -12.12 4.63 1.98
CA MET A 65 -12.22 4.71 0.51
C MET A 65 -10.89 4.98 -0.19
N ASP A 66 -9.97 5.67 0.47
CA ASP A 66 -8.66 6.07 -0.07
C ASP A 66 -7.52 5.14 0.37
N ASN A 67 -7.78 4.18 1.25
CA ASN A 67 -6.77 3.21 1.67
C ASN A 67 -6.38 2.29 0.50
N TRP A 68 -5.09 2.07 0.29
CA TRP A 68 -4.62 1.16 -0.76
C TRP A 68 -5.09 -0.30 -0.56
N SER A 69 -5.43 -0.68 0.67
CA SER A 69 -5.98 -2.01 0.96
C SER A 69 -7.46 -2.16 0.60
N THR A 70 -8.14 -1.08 0.23
CA THR A 70 -9.57 -1.08 -0.12
C THR A 70 -9.79 -1.60 -1.53
N GLN A 71 -10.87 -2.35 -1.72
CA GLN A 71 -11.21 -2.99 -2.99
C GLN A 71 -11.22 -1.98 -4.14
N GLY A 72 -10.42 -2.25 -5.16
CA GLY A 72 -10.30 -1.40 -6.35
C GLY A 72 -9.22 -0.32 -6.27
N ASN A 73 -8.56 -0.12 -5.13
CA ASN A 73 -7.38 0.72 -5.04
C ASN A 73 -6.11 -0.11 -5.24
N GLN A 74 -5.04 0.51 -5.73
CA GLN A 74 -3.74 -0.13 -5.89
C GLN A 74 -2.70 0.51 -4.96
N ASN A 75 -1.88 -0.32 -4.32
CA ASN A 75 -0.72 0.15 -3.58
C ASN A 75 0.42 0.50 -4.56
N PRO A 76 0.89 1.76 -4.64
CA PRO A 76 1.92 2.17 -5.58
C PRO A 76 3.30 1.56 -5.28
N TYR A 77 3.54 1.12 -4.03
CA TYR A 77 4.81 0.53 -3.60
C TYR A 77 4.93 -0.95 -3.98
N THR A 78 3.81 -1.66 -4.03
CA THR A 78 3.80 -3.12 -4.23
C THR A 78 3.07 -3.54 -5.51
N GLY A 79 2.33 -2.62 -6.14
CA GLY A 79 1.44 -2.90 -7.27
C GLY A 79 0.23 -3.76 -6.92
N GLN A 80 0.05 -4.12 -5.64
CA GLN A 80 -1.02 -5.00 -5.21
C GLN A 80 -2.36 -4.25 -5.12
N TRP A 81 -3.42 -4.90 -5.59
CA TRP A 81 -4.77 -4.38 -5.45
C TRP A 81 -5.30 -4.65 -4.03
N GLY A 82 -5.97 -3.64 -3.49
CA GLY A 82 -6.75 -3.77 -2.27
C GLY A 82 -7.95 -4.70 -2.49
N THR A 83 -8.33 -5.36 -1.40
CA THR A 83 -9.40 -6.38 -1.38
C THR A 83 -10.37 -6.16 -0.22
N LYS A 84 -10.12 -5.16 0.63
CA LYS A 84 -10.96 -4.88 1.80
C LYS A 84 -12.21 -4.08 1.40
N PRO A 85 -13.40 -4.44 1.90
CA PRO A 85 -14.59 -3.63 1.67
C PRO A 85 -14.44 -2.25 2.34
N ALA A 86 -14.97 -1.23 1.68
CA ALA A 86 -14.97 0.15 2.19
C ALA A 86 -16.02 0.36 3.30
N TYR A 87 -17.05 -0.48 3.34
CA TYR A 87 -18.19 -0.43 4.27
C TYR A 87 -18.32 -1.75 5.04
#